data_AF-A0A9E3X4U7-F1
#
_entry.id   AF-A0A9E3X4U7-F1
#
_cell.length_a   1.000
_cell.length_b   1.000
_cell.length_c   1.000
_cell.angle_alpha   90.00
_cell.angle_beta   90.00
_cell.angle_gamma   90.00
#
_symmetry.space_group_name_H-M   'P 1'
#
loop_
_entity.id
_entity.type
_entity.pdbx_description
1 polymer ?
#
loop_
_entity_poly.entity_id
_entity_poly.type
_entity_poly.pdbx_seq_one_letter_code
_entity_poly.pdbx_strand_id
1 'polypeptide(L)'
;MRRNARLATLLLVLLLTSCALYRPEKFVLEAIPPAITAFAGPALITTTVTLTRPVAATMTPQPLPTEQNEPVTDLRVLDEGSGAHVYLVEGTDVRRFNIGDDLVVYGEPNPGFEVAIAALKVVGKSNTTLVVQALLINPTFKIRTKMRVDEQLSHLSESQLVPVFDYVDGYLLRPTRIRLRPNHTLVVGAQLQALGYERIGEAIVDALPMEPPVQLQIISLGLDGQIARVKLLTGEWPMTGTVVSLLEPLGATPPLAAAAQPTVGVTVSAIPTATETRTPLPPTPTPTTLTNCTFAILVLDELTGEGIRGATVSVIVGTYQDTGVTDSDGYYRSQVPCQGSDLLDARVRVFADNHESHTSTVYLGDQTKEIFLAPIGVPTATATPIPRATATPTPPVAQFELGEWVEAAASSRLREYPGTTEVILETLPRNEIFRIDGGPREADGYQWWQLRELNGTVRGWIAYIDDPRDPSLLPVRQATPTAEATPMPAATPIPSGSTPKQSQPLLEIIKPKWGDSMSGPSEIRWRYSGQLDPNQGFDLMLWYEWDPIHRGI
;
A
#
# COMPACT_ATOMS: atom_id res chain seq x y z
N MET A 1 66.17 -18.23 -1.25
CA MET A 1 65.92 -17.97 -2.69
C MET A 1 66.12 -19.19 -3.62
N ARG A 2 65.78 -20.43 -3.21
CA ARG A 2 65.79 -21.61 -4.12
C ARG A 2 64.61 -22.59 -3.95
N ARG A 3 63.50 -22.16 -3.35
CA ARG A 3 62.28 -22.99 -3.20
C ARG A 3 61.07 -22.54 -4.04
N ASN A 4 61.11 -21.36 -4.68
CA ASN A 4 59.97 -20.82 -5.43
C ASN A 4 60.00 -21.11 -6.94
N ALA A 5 61.04 -21.75 -7.46
CA ALA A 5 61.17 -22.03 -8.90
C ALA A 5 60.47 -23.33 -9.35
N ARG A 6 60.08 -24.23 -8.42
CA ARG A 6 59.45 -25.51 -8.77
C ARG A 6 57.92 -25.48 -8.86
N LEU A 7 57.27 -24.50 -8.23
CA LEU A 7 55.80 -24.36 -8.34
C LEU A 7 55.36 -23.68 -9.65
N ALA A 8 56.17 -22.75 -10.19
CA ALA A 8 55.83 -22.06 -11.43
C ALA A 8 55.87 -22.99 -12.66
N THR A 9 56.75 -24.01 -12.66
CA THR A 9 56.85 -24.97 -13.76
C THR A 9 55.72 -26.00 -13.74
N LEU A 10 55.16 -26.33 -12.57
CA LEU A 10 54.04 -27.27 -12.48
C LEU A 10 52.71 -26.63 -12.92
N LEU A 11 52.53 -25.32 -12.67
CA LEU A 11 51.33 -24.59 -13.09
C LEU A 11 51.29 -24.35 -14.61
N LEU A 12 52.45 -24.20 -15.27
CA LEU A 12 52.53 -24.00 -16.72
C LEU A 12 52.23 -25.28 -17.52
N VAL A 13 52.56 -26.46 -16.97
CA VAL A 13 52.29 -27.75 -17.62
C VAL A 13 50.81 -28.14 -17.53
N LEU A 14 50.11 -27.75 -16.46
CA LEU A 14 48.66 -28.00 -16.30
C LEU A 14 47.77 -27.07 -17.15
N LEU A 15 48.25 -25.88 -17.50
CA LEU A 15 47.52 -24.96 -18.40
C LEU A 15 47.65 -25.36 -19.89
N LEU A 16 48.73 -26.05 -20.27
CA LEU A 16 48.94 -26.46 -21.66
C LEU A 16 48.23 -27.78 -22.04
N THR A 17 47.83 -28.61 -21.07
CA THR A 17 47.07 -29.85 -21.33
C THR A 17 45.56 -29.65 -21.50
N SER A 18 45.02 -28.48 -21.18
CA SER A 18 43.58 -28.19 -21.32
C SER A 18 43.15 -27.63 -22.68
N CYS A 19 44.07 -27.42 -23.63
CA CYS A 19 43.76 -26.89 -24.97
C CYS A 19 43.59 -27.95 -26.08
N ALA A 20 43.64 -29.25 -25.78
CA ALA A 20 43.69 -30.30 -26.81
C ALA A 20 42.38 -31.07 -27.08
N LEU A 21 41.23 -30.62 -26.57
CA LEU A 21 39.93 -31.24 -26.83
C LEU A 21 38.89 -30.23 -27.31
N TYR A 22 39.10 -29.66 -28.50
CA TYR A 22 38.05 -28.96 -29.24
C TYR A 22 38.00 -29.53 -30.67
N ARG A 23 37.02 -30.40 -30.93
CA ARG A 23 36.69 -30.91 -32.28
C ARG A 23 35.86 -29.85 -33.01
N PRO A 24 36.15 -29.50 -34.27
CA PRO A 24 35.24 -28.67 -35.05
C PRO A 24 34.15 -29.55 -35.70
N GLU A 25 32.89 -29.24 -35.41
CA GLU A 25 31.75 -29.69 -36.21
C GLU A 25 31.66 -28.87 -37.50
N LYS A 26 31.29 -29.56 -38.57
CA LYS A 26 31.21 -29.07 -39.95
C LYS A 26 30.03 -28.11 -40.11
N PHE A 27 30.31 -26.85 -40.45
CA PHE A 27 29.32 -25.94 -41.01
C PHE A 27 29.19 -26.20 -42.52
N VAL A 28 27.98 -26.55 -42.96
CA VAL A 28 27.60 -26.66 -44.37
C VAL A 28 27.15 -25.26 -44.83
N LEU A 29 27.86 -24.68 -45.80
CA LEU A 29 27.44 -23.50 -46.53
C LEU A 29 26.42 -23.93 -47.59
N GLU A 30 25.18 -23.42 -47.47
CA GLU A 30 24.16 -23.56 -48.50
C GLU A 30 24.19 -22.35 -49.44
N ALA A 31 24.07 -22.64 -50.74
CA ALA A 31 24.39 -21.76 -51.85
C ALA A 31 23.26 -20.76 -52.17
N ILE A 32 23.67 -19.54 -52.50
CA ILE A 32 22.83 -18.47 -53.06
C ILE A 32 22.66 -18.69 -54.58
N PRO A 33 21.45 -18.67 -55.16
CA PRO A 33 21.28 -18.67 -56.62
C PRO A 33 21.35 -17.25 -57.22
N PRO A 34 21.78 -17.11 -58.50
CA PRO A 34 22.07 -15.82 -59.11
C PRO A 34 20.85 -15.15 -59.76
N ALA A 35 21.03 -13.84 -59.96
CA ALA A 35 20.13 -12.84 -60.51
C ALA A 35 19.52 -13.15 -61.89
N ILE A 36 18.32 -12.59 -62.13
CA ILE A 36 17.80 -12.31 -63.46
C ILE A 36 17.47 -10.81 -63.56
N THR A 37 18.15 -10.18 -64.51
CA THR A 37 17.99 -8.83 -65.08
C THR A 37 16.66 -8.65 -65.83
N ALA A 38 16.04 -7.47 -65.71
CA ALA A 38 15.34 -6.81 -66.82
C ALA A 38 15.21 -5.29 -66.58
N PHE A 39 15.80 -4.51 -67.49
CA PHE A 39 15.71 -3.06 -67.65
C PHE A 39 14.45 -2.68 -68.45
N ALA A 40 13.73 -1.63 -68.05
CA ALA A 40 12.87 -0.85 -68.94
C ALA A 40 12.57 0.58 -68.39
N GLY A 41 13.15 1.59 -69.06
CA GLY A 41 12.52 2.87 -69.42
C GLY A 41 12.20 3.95 -68.35
N PRO A 42 12.63 5.22 -68.55
CA PRO A 42 12.18 6.34 -67.74
C PRO A 42 10.89 6.96 -68.29
N ALA A 43 9.85 7.07 -67.47
CA ALA A 43 8.65 7.85 -67.78
C ALA A 43 8.64 9.14 -66.94
N LEU A 44 8.63 10.29 -67.64
CA LEU A 44 8.36 11.60 -67.07
C LEU A 44 6.92 11.62 -66.51
N ILE A 45 6.77 11.94 -65.23
CA ILE A 45 5.47 12.24 -64.62
C ILE A 45 5.47 13.71 -64.21
N THR A 46 4.71 14.50 -64.96
CA THR A 46 4.38 15.89 -64.66
C THR A 46 3.31 15.91 -63.57
N THR A 47 3.62 16.41 -62.38
CA THR A 47 2.64 16.54 -61.29
C THR A 47 2.03 17.94 -61.30
N THR A 48 0.79 18.05 -61.75
CA THR A 48 -0.05 19.24 -61.63
C THR A 48 -0.60 19.30 -60.21
N VAL A 49 -0.27 20.35 -59.45
CA VAL A 49 -0.82 20.61 -58.12
C VAL A 49 -2.09 21.43 -58.25
N THR A 50 -3.24 20.82 -57.97
CA THR A 50 -4.53 21.51 -57.87
C THR A 50 -4.87 21.73 -56.41
N LEU A 51 -4.88 22.99 -55.96
CA LEU A 51 -5.30 23.39 -54.62
C LEU A 51 -6.83 23.47 -54.57
N THR A 52 -7.48 22.47 -53.97
CA THR A 52 -8.89 22.53 -53.58
C THR A 52 -9.03 22.95 -52.11
N ARG A 53 -9.89 23.95 -51.91
CA ARG A 53 -10.23 24.59 -50.63
C ARG A 53 -10.98 23.61 -49.71
N PRO A 54 -10.62 23.47 -48.42
CA PRO A 54 -11.25 22.51 -47.54
C PRO A 54 -12.69 22.92 -47.20
N VAL A 55 -13.61 21.99 -47.40
CA VAL A 55 -15.00 22.06 -46.93
C VAL A 55 -15.02 21.58 -45.47
N ALA A 56 -15.73 22.32 -44.62
CA ALA A 56 -15.89 22.04 -43.19
C ALA A 56 -16.52 20.65 -42.98
N ALA A 57 -15.78 19.76 -42.30
CA ALA A 57 -16.27 18.47 -41.87
C ALA A 57 -16.99 18.60 -40.52
N THR A 58 -18.26 18.22 -40.51
CA THR A 58 -19.08 18.06 -39.30
C THR A 58 -18.46 16.97 -38.42
N MET A 59 -18.00 17.33 -37.21
CA MET A 59 -17.45 16.37 -36.25
C MET A 59 -18.57 15.52 -35.64
N THR A 60 -18.53 14.22 -35.90
CA THR A 60 -19.24 13.19 -35.14
C THR A 60 -18.59 13.06 -33.76
N PRO A 61 -19.36 12.94 -32.65
CA PRO A 61 -18.79 12.83 -31.31
C PRO A 61 -17.94 11.57 -31.16
N GLN A 62 -16.70 11.78 -30.71
CA GLN A 62 -15.75 10.72 -30.40
C GLN A 62 -16.21 10.01 -29.11
N PRO A 63 -16.34 8.67 -29.10
CA PRO A 63 -16.75 7.94 -27.90
C PRO A 63 -15.71 8.11 -26.78
N LEU A 64 -16.20 8.28 -25.54
CA LEU A 64 -15.36 8.42 -24.35
C LEU A 64 -14.37 7.25 -24.20
N PRO A 65 -13.15 7.50 -23.70
CA PRO A 65 -12.20 6.44 -23.39
C PRO A 65 -12.82 5.54 -22.33
N THR A 66 -12.98 4.27 -22.68
CA THR A 66 -13.49 3.24 -21.78
C THR A 66 -12.40 2.96 -20.74
N GLU A 67 -12.76 3.09 -19.47
CA GLU A 67 -11.96 2.68 -18.32
C GLU A 67 -11.36 1.30 -18.60
N GLN A 68 -10.03 1.21 -18.74
CA GLN A 68 -9.32 -0.05 -18.93
C GLN A 68 -9.44 -0.83 -17.62
N ASN A 69 -10.52 -1.62 -17.48
CA ASN A 69 -10.60 -2.67 -16.50
C ASN A 69 -9.37 -3.56 -16.67
N GLU A 70 -8.45 -3.54 -15.70
CA GLU A 70 -7.43 -4.57 -15.65
C GLU A 70 -8.12 -5.94 -15.73
N PRO A 71 -7.62 -6.87 -16.57
CA PRO A 71 -8.25 -8.16 -16.73
C PRO A 71 -8.23 -8.88 -15.38
N VAL A 72 -9.38 -8.89 -14.71
CA VAL A 72 -9.57 -9.63 -13.46
C VAL A 72 -9.27 -11.09 -13.77
N THR A 73 -8.18 -11.58 -13.22
CA THR A 73 -7.72 -12.95 -13.42
C THR A 73 -8.70 -13.87 -12.67
N ASP A 74 -9.53 -14.63 -13.38
CA ASP A 74 -10.50 -15.54 -12.76
C ASP A 74 -9.91 -16.95 -12.59
N LEU A 75 -8.80 -17.05 -11.84
CA LEU A 75 -8.30 -18.35 -11.39
C LEU A 75 -8.90 -18.70 -10.03
N ARG A 76 -9.32 -19.96 -9.87
CA ARG A 76 -9.88 -20.47 -8.61
C ARG A 76 -9.38 -21.86 -8.28
N VAL A 77 -9.25 -22.15 -6.99
CA VAL A 77 -8.96 -23.51 -6.51
C VAL A 77 -10.15 -24.41 -6.83
N LEU A 78 -9.95 -25.43 -7.67
CA LEU A 78 -10.98 -26.40 -8.05
C LEU A 78 -11.10 -27.51 -7.00
N ASP A 79 -9.99 -28.15 -6.66
CA ASP A 79 -9.95 -29.29 -5.75
C ASP A 79 -8.56 -29.49 -5.12
N GLU A 80 -8.48 -30.27 -4.05
CA GLU A 80 -7.22 -30.77 -3.50
C GLU A 80 -6.76 -31.99 -4.31
N GLY A 81 -5.51 -31.95 -4.79
CA GLY A 81 -4.91 -32.99 -5.59
C GLY A 81 -4.56 -34.25 -4.78
N SER A 82 -3.99 -35.25 -5.43
CA SER A 82 -3.62 -36.53 -4.80
C SER A 82 -2.38 -36.46 -3.90
N GLY A 83 -1.67 -35.35 -3.90
CA GLY A 83 -0.47 -35.12 -3.08
C GLY A 83 -0.74 -34.14 -1.93
N ALA A 84 0.02 -34.30 -0.84
CA ALA A 84 -0.02 -33.32 0.25
C ALA A 84 0.34 -31.93 -0.30
N HIS A 85 -0.52 -30.95 -0.02
CA HIS A 85 -0.36 -29.56 -0.47
C HIS A 85 -0.36 -29.37 -1.99
N VAL A 86 -0.88 -30.32 -2.76
CA VAL A 86 -1.10 -30.18 -4.20
C VAL A 86 -2.56 -29.78 -4.44
N TYR A 87 -2.80 -28.83 -5.33
CA TYR A 87 -4.12 -28.32 -5.66
C TYR A 87 -4.31 -28.27 -7.18
N LEU A 88 -5.56 -28.39 -7.61
CA LEU A 88 -5.99 -28.10 -8.97
C LEU A 88 -6.56 -26.69 -9.01
N VAL A 89 -6.10 -25.87 -9.93
CA VAL A 89 -6.59 -24.51 -10.16
C VAL A 89 -7.18 -24.43 -11.56
N GLU A 90 -8.36 -23.85 -11.71
CA GLU A 90 -9.03 -23.65 -13.00
C GLU A 90 -9.31 -22.18 -13.24
N GLY A 91 -9.50 -21.79 -14.51
CA GLY A 91 -9.88 -20.43 -14.87
C GLY A 91 -9.62 -20.09 -16.34
N THR A 92 -10.07 -18.92 -16.77
CA THR A 92 -9.92 -18.47 -18.17
C THR A 92 -8.46 -18.22 -18.56
N ASP A 93 -7.64 -17.89 -17.56
CA ASP A 93 -6.28 -17.38 -17.76
C ASP A 93 -5.20 -18.46 -17.58
N VAL A 94 -5.56 -19.72 -17.36
CA VAL A 94 -4.62 -20.84 -17.16
C VAL A 94 -3.52 -20.89 -18.24
N ARG A 95 -3.84 -20.49 -19.47
CA ARG A 95 -2.90 -20.52 -20.60
C ARG A 95 -1.73 -19.56 -20.44
N ARG A 96 -1.85 -18.48 -19.67
CA ARG A 96 -0.78 -17.49 -19.50
C ARG A 96 0.35 -17.97 -18.57
N PHE A 97 0.02 -18.88 -17.65
CA PHE A 97 0.95 -19.37 -16.65
C PHE A 97 1.80 -20.51 -17.20
N ASN A 98 3.07 -20.53 -16.85
CA ASN A 98 4.01 -21.59 -17.15
C ASN A 98 4.35 -22.39 -15.90
N ILE A 99 4.87 -23.59 -16.11
CA ILE A 99 5.42 -24.40 -15.02
C ILE A 99 6.61 -23.63 -14.41
N GLY A 100 6.58 -23.44 -13.09
CA GLY A 100 7.55 -22.66 -12.35
C GLY A 100 7.05 -21.27 -11.94
N ASP A 101 5.93 -20.80 -12.49
CA ASP A 101 5.33 -19.52 -12.08
C ASP A 101 4.80 -19.61 -10.64
N ASP A 102 4.87 -18.48 -9.94
CA ASP A 102 4.42 -18.35 -8.55
C ASP A 102 3.02 -17.74 -8.52
N LEU A 103 2.17 -18.28 -7.64
CA LEU A 103 0.78 -17.87 -7.48
C LEU A 103 0.46 -17.66 -6.00
N VAL A 104 -0.58 -16.88 -5.72
CA VAL A 104 -1.06 -16.59 -4.38
C VAL A 104 -2.51 -17.02 -4.26
N VAL A 105 -2.85 -17.74 -3.17
CA VAL A 105 -4.24 -18.06 -2.82
C VAL A 105 -4.70 -17.09 -1.74
N TYR A 106 -5.90 -16.55 -1.93
CA TYR A 106 -6.49 -15.61 -1.00
C TYR A 106 -7.62 -16.22 -0.18
N GLY A 107 -7.73 -15.76 1.06
CA GLY A 107 -8.83 -16.07 1.94
C GLY A 107 -9.30 -14.81 2.66
N GLU A 108 -10.57 -14.81 3.07
CA GLU A 108 -11.16 -13.77 3.91
C GLU A 108 -11.25 -14.27 5.36
N PRO A 109 -10.22 -14.06 6.20
CA PRO A 109 -10.30 -14.36 7.62
C PRO A 109 -11.44 -13.58 8.29
N ASN A 110 -11.67 -12.35 7.81
CA ASN A 110 -12.77 -11.48 8.19
C ASN A 110 -13.52 -11.06 6.92
N PRO A 111 -14.86 -10.97 6.93
CA PRO A 111 -15.64 -10.55 5.77
C PRO A 111 -15.16 -9.22 5.19
N GLY A 112 -14.80 -9.20 3.90
CA GLY A 112 -14.32 -7.99 3.22
C GLY A 112 -12.85 -7.64 3.46
N PHE A 113 -12.11 -8.46 4.21
CA PHE A 113 -10.66 -8.32 4.35
C PHE A 113 -9.97 -9.57 3.83
N GLU A 114 -9.42 -9.46 2.63
CA GLU A 114 -8.76 -10.55 1.93
C GLU A 114 -7.25 -10.54 2.22
N VAL A 115 -6.69 -11.69 2.57
CA VAL A 115 -5.25 -11.87 2.81
C VAL A 115 -4.74 -13.10 2.07
N ALA A 116 -3.43 -13.14 1.77
CA ALA A 116 -2.85 -14.37 1.25
C ALA A 116 -2.84 -15.44 2.35
N ILE A 117 -3.35 -16.62 2.00
CA ILE A 117 -3.35 -17.79 2.88
C ILE A 117 -2.40 -18.89 2.39
N ALA A 118 -1.91 -18.78 1.15
CA ALA A 118 -0.84 -19.63 0.65
C ALA A 118 -0.08 -18.98 -0.51
N ALA A 119 1.18 -19.38 -0.66
CA ALA A 119 1.97 -19.16 -1.87
C ALA A 119 2.19 -20.52 -2.56
N LEU A 120 1.93 -20.57 -3.86
CA LEU A 120 1.93 -21.78 -4.66
C LEU A 120 2.95 -21.68 -5.79
N LYS A 121 3.43 -22.83 -6.25
CA LYS A 121 4.21 -22.95 -7.49
C LYS A 121 3.44 -23.78 -8.50
N VAL A 122 3.41 -23.36 -9.76
CA VAL A 122 2.85 -24.17 -10.85
C VAL A 122 3.81 -25.33 -11.14
N VAL A 123 3.34 -26.56 -10.92
CA VAL A 123 4.13 -27.78 -11.10
C VAL A 123 3.70 -28.60 -12.32
N GLY A 124 2.46 -28.39 -12.78
CA GLY A 124 1.90 -29.00 -13.98
C GLY A 124 0.85 -28.11 -14.62
N LYS A 125 0.54 -28.35 -15.89
CA LYS A 125 -0.41 -27.53 -16.66
C LYS A 125 -1.16 -28.36 -17.70
N SER A 126 -2.45 -28.09 -17.81
CA SER A 126 -3.32 -28.55 -18.90
C SER A 126 -3.90 -27.36 -19.68
N ASN A 127 -4.80 -27.62 -20.62
CA ASN A 127 -5.46 -26.56 -21.40
C ASN A 127 -6.46 -25.72 -20.58
N THR A 128 -6.95 -26.25 -19.45
CA THR A 128 -8.03 -25.66 -18.65
C THR A 128 -7.72 -25.64 -17.15
N THR A 129 -6.68 -26.33 -16.71
CA THR A 129 -6.30 -26.42 -15.30
C THR A 129 -4.79 -26.29 -15.11
N LEU A 130 -4.39 -25.80 -13.94
CA LEU A 130 -3.03 -25.84 -13.41
C LEU A 130 -2.98 -26.87 -12.27
N VAL A 131 -1.87 -27.61 -12.20
CA VAL A 131 -1.49 -28.36 -11.01
C VAL A 131 -0.49 -27.50 -10.27
N VAL A 132 -0.81 -27.15 -9.03
CA VAL A 132 -0.01 -26.23 -8.21
C VAL A 132 0.33 -26.91 -6.89
N GLN A 133 1.49 -26.59 -6.32
CA GLN A 133 1.89 -27.10 -5.01
C GLN A 133 2.17 -25.93 -4.07
N ALA A 134 1.64 -25.99 -2.85
CA ALA A 134 1.88 -24.95 -1.87
C ALA A 134 3.30 -25.05 -1.30
N LEU A 135 3.94 -23.89 -1.21
CA LEU A 135 5.28 -23.71 -0.68
C LEU A 135 5.24 -23.04 0.70
N LEU A 136 4.30 -22.10 0.84
CA LEU A 136 4.01 -21.38 2.06
C LEU A 136 2.52 -21.54 2.34
N ILE A 137 2.15 -21.83 3.59
CA ILE A 137 0.76 -22.00 4.00
C ILE A 137 0.48 -21.26 5.29
N ASN A 138 -0.75 -20.76 5.43
CA ASN A 138 -1.21 -20.23 6.70
C ASN A 138 -1.55 -21.40 7.65
N PRO A 139 -1.01 -21.43 8.88
CA PRO A 139 -1.23 -22.54 9.81
C PRO A 139 -2.68 -22.63 10.32
N THR A 140 -3.43 -21.52 10.27
CA THR A 140 -4.79 -21.40 10.79
C THR A 140 -5.85 -21.55 9.69
N PHE A 141 -5.55 -21.08 8.47
CA PHE A 141 -6.51 -21.05 7.36
C PHE A 141 -6.24 -22.17 6.35
N LYS A 142 -7.22 -23.08 6.21
CA LYS A 142 -7.17 -24.12 5.18
C LYS A 142 -7.56 -23.58 3.81
N ILE A 143 -6.82 -23.98 2.78
CA ILE A 143 -7.20 -23.77 1.38
C ILE A 143 -8.47 -24.57 1.10
N ARG A 144 -9.48 -23.92 0.50
CA ARG A 144 -10.76 -24.50 0.13
C ARG A 144 -11.04 -24.25 -1.35
N THR A 145 -11.98 -25.01 -1.90
CA THR A 145 -12.42 -24.81 -3.28
C THR A 145 -13.06 -23.42 -3.47
N LYS A 146 -13.02 -22.91 -4.70
CA LYS A 146 -13.51 -21.59 -5.15
C LYS A 146 -12.75 -20.37 -4.63
N MET A 147 -11.70 -20.54 -3.82
CA MET A 147 -10.82 -19.44 -3.40
C MET A 147 -10.11 -18.83 -4.61
N ARG A 148 -9.95 -17.50 -4.59
CA ARG A 148 -9.27 -16.76 -5.66
C ARG A 148 -7.79 -17.09 -5.67
N VAL A 149 -7.24 -17.17 -6.88
CA VAL A 149 -5.81 -17.31 -7.13
C VAL A 149 -5.36 -16.22 -8.10
N ASP A 150 -4.22 -15.59 -7.87
CA ASP A 150 -3.59 -14.64 -8.82
C ASP A 150 -2.05 -14.63 -8.66
N GLU A 151 -1.37 -13.71 -9.32
CA GLU A 151 0.10 -13.58 -9.33
C GLU A 151 0.65 -12.45 -8.44
N GLN A 152 -0.18 -11.83 -7.61
CA GLN A 152 0.19 -10.65 -6.82
C GLN A 152 0.97 -11.03 -5.55
N LEU A 153 2.26 -11.35 -5.72
CA LEU A 153 3.17 -11.73 -4.63
C LEU A 153 3.37 -10.64 -3.55
N SER A 154 3.01 -9.38 -3.83
CA SER A 154 3.07 -8.28 -2.86
C SER A 154 2.24 -8.56 -1.59
N HIS A 155 1.12 -9.28 -1.71
CA HIS A 155 0.25 -9.65 -0.59
C HIS A 155 0.87 -10.64 0.39
N LEU A 156 1.99 -11.30 0.03
CA LEU A 156 2.73 -12.14 0.97
C LEU A 156 3.28 -11.32 2.14
N SER A 157 3.57 -10.04 1.95
CA SER A 157 4.10 -9.14 2.99
C SER A 157 3.13 -8.89 4.16
N GLU A 158 1.83 -9.02 3.91
CA GLU A 158 0.75 -8.83 4.89
C GLU A 158 0.36 -10.14 5.58
N SER A 159 0.88 -11.26 5.10
CA SER A 159 0.36 -12.58 5.41
C SER A 159 1.20 -13.33 6.45
N GLN A 160 0.53 -14.16 7.24
CA GLN A 160 1.16 -14.98 8.29
C GLN A 160 1.42 -16.40 7.80
N LEU A 161 2.13 -16.53 6.68
CA LEU A 161 2.45 -17.84 6.11
C LEU A 161 3.66 -18.47 6.81
N VAL A 162 3.75 -19.79 6.72
CA VAL A 162 4.87 -20.60 7.20
C VAL A 162 5.32 -21.54 6.07
N PRO A 163 6.64 -21.78 5.90
CA PRO A 163 7.12 -22.76 4.92
C PRO A 163 6.61 -24.17 5.19
N VAL A 164 6.23 -24.88 4.13
CA VAL A 164 5.75 -26.28 4.19
C VAL A 164 6.87 -27.24 4.61
N PHE A 165 8.10 -26.99 4.18
CA PHE A 165 9.28 -27.78 4.56
C PHE A 165 9.72 -27.45 5.99
N ASP A 166 9.87 -28.45 6.85
CA ASP A 166 10.14 -28.29 8.27
C ASP A 166 11.57 -27.79 8.59
N TYR A 167 12.55 -28.05 7.74
CA TYR A 167 13.92 -27.53 7.88
C TYR A 167 14.09 -26.09 7.36
N VAL A 168 13.04 -25.51 6.75
CA VAL A 168 13.06 -24.13 6.28
C VAL A 168 12.66 -23.20 7.42
N ASP A 169 13.54 -22.24 7.72
CA ASP A 169 13.37 -21.30 8.82
C ASP A 169 12.50 -20.10 8.47
N GLY A 170 12.34 -19.75 7.19
CA GLY A 170 11.55 -18.60 6.78
C GLY A 170 11.44 -18.41 5.28
N TYR A 171 10.98 -17.24 4.85
CA TYR A 171 10.90 -16.84 3.44
C TYR A 171 11.04 -15.33 3.27
N LEU A 172 11.46 -14.90 2.08
CA LEU A 172 11.65 -13.50 1.72
C LEU A 172 10.30 -12.81 1.46
N LEU A 173 10.02 -11.72 2.17
CA LEU A 173 8.85 -10.87 1.91
C LEU A 173 9.14 -9.87 0.78
N ARG A 174 10.35 -9.33 0.78
CA ARG A 174 10.92 -8.39 -0.21
C ARG A 174 12.42 -8.28 0.04
N PRO A 175 13.20 -7.60 -0.81
CA PRO A 175 14.61 -7.34 -0.52
C PRO A 175 14.79 -6.80 0.90
N THR A 176 15.81 -7.30 1.60
CA THR A 176 16.14 -6.98 3.00
C THR A 176 15.20 -7.49 4.09
N ARG A 177 14.06 -8.12 3.77
CA ARG A 177 13.08 -8.53 4.79
C ARG A 177 12.61 -9.97 4.60
N ILE A 178 12.75 -10.77 5.65
CA ILE A 178 12.26 -12.15 5.69
C ILE A 178 11.22 -12.30 6.81
N ARG A 179 10.29 -13.22 6.61
CA ARG A 179 9.45 -13.75 7.67
C ARG A 179 10.03 -15.09 8.12
N LEU A 180 10.35 -15.18 9.40
CA LEU A 180 10.78 -16.38 10.09
C LEU A 180 9.59 -17.16 10.62
N ARG A 181 9.75 -18.48 10.69
CA ARG A 181 8.81 -19.37 11.33
C ARG A 181 8.65 -18.99 12.81
N PRO A 182 7.43 -19.05 13.38
CA PRO A 182 7.26 -18.90 14.82
C PRO A 182 8.15 -19.86 15.62
N ASN A 183 8.68 -19.41 16.76
CA ASN A 183 9.54 -20.19 17.66
C ASN A 183 10.90 -20.63 17.07
N HIS A 184 11.44 -19.92 16.09
CA HIS A 184 12.82 -20.14 15.64
C HIS A 184 13.85 -19.79 16.74
N THR A 185 15.06 -20.31 16.61
CA THR A 185 16.19 -20.02 17.52
C THR A 185 17.23 -19.06 16.91
N LEU A 186 16.99 -18.57 15.70
CA LEU A 186 17.85 -17.61 15.01
C LEU A 186 18.08 -16.34 15.83
N VAL A 187 19.31 -15.82 15.76
CA VAL A 187 19.76 -14.61 16.45
C VAL A 187 20.30 -13.60 15.44
N VAL A 188 20.40 -12.33 15.85
CA VAL A 188 21.10 -11.30 15.06
C VAL A 188 22.54 -11.77 14.77
N GLY A 189 22.96 -11.64 13.52
CA GLY A 189 24.24 -12.11 13.02
C GLY A 189 24.21 -13.51 12.40
N ALA A 190 23.14 -14.29 12.60
CA ALA A 190 22.96 -15.59 11.95
C ALA A 190 22.98 -15.44 10.42
N GLN A 191 23.64 -16.39 9.75
CA GLN A 191 23.69 -16.45 8.30
C GLN A 191 22.65 -17.43 7.79
N LEU A 192 21.95 -17.04 6.73
CA LEU A 192 20.93 -17.83 6.08
C LEU A 192 21.37 -18.08 4.63
N GLN A 193 20.91 -19.18 4.05
CA GLN A 193 21.02 -19.44 2.63
C GLN A 193 19.62 -19.44 1.99
N ALA A 194 19.51 -18.86 0.79
CA ALA A 194 18.29 -19.00 0.00
C ALA A 194 18.26 -20.38 -0.68
N LEU A 195 17.07 -20.96 -0.74
CA LEU A 195 16.87 -22.28 -1.34
C LEU A 195 16.03 -22.16 -2.62
N GLY A 196 16.42 -22.91 -3.64
CA GLY A 196 15.64 -23.18 -4.84
C GLY A 196 14.92 -24.52 -4.71
N TYR A 197 13.76 -24.62 -5.36
CA TYR A 197 12.95 -25.85 -5.28
C TYR A 197 13.47 -26.92 -6.25
N GLU A 198 13.71 -28.12 -5.72
CA GLU A 198 14.01 -29.29 -6.54
C GLU A 198 12.72 -29.98 -6.97
N ARG A 199 12.58 -30.20 -8.27
CA ARG A 199 11.40 -30.82 -8.88
C ARG A 199 11.74 -32.17 -9.48
N ILE A 200 10.94 -33.18 -9.14
CA ILE A 200 10.95 -34.50 -9.77
C ILE A 200 9.59 -34.71 -10.43
N GLY A 201 9.55 -34.68 -11.77
CA GLY A 201 8.31 -34.73 -12.53
C GLY A 201 7.44 -33.50 -12.28
N GLU A 202 6.21 -33.72 -11.80
CA GLU A 202 5.22 -32.68 -11.48
C GLU A 202 5.13 -32.40 -9.97
N ALA A 203 6.14 -32.80 -9.18
CA ALA A 203 6.17 -32.58 -7.74
C ALA A 203 7.46 -31.89 -7.32
N ILE A 204 7.33 -30.87 -6.48
CA ILE A 204 8.44 -30.32 -5.70
C ILE A 204 8.63 -31.24 -4.50
N VAL A 205 9.82 -31.83 -4.44
CA VAL A 205 10.16 -32.84 -3.44
C VAL A 205 11.08 -32.29 -2.35
N ASP A 206 11.82 -31.23 -2.66
CA ASP A 206 12.82 -30.66 -1.77
C ASP A 206 13.11 -29.18 -2.09
N ALA A 207 13.84 -28.50 -1.21
CA ALA A 207 14.38 -27.16 -1.37
C ALA A 207 15.90 -27.18 -1.10
N LEU A 208 16.68 -27.02 -2.16
CA LEU A 208 18.13 -27.12 -2.16
C LEU A 208 18.77 -25.72 -2.20
N PRO A 209 20.00 -25.54 -1.70
CA PRO A 209 20.72 -24.27 -1.86
C PRO A 209 20.76 -23.82 -3.33
N MET A 210 20.50 -22.54 -3.58
CA MET A 210 20.55 -21.98 -4.93
C MET A 210 21.95 -22.02 -5.54
N GLU A 211 22.03 -22.13 -6.87
CA GLU A 211 23.26 -22.00 -7.65
C GLU A 211 23.12 -20.81 -8.63
N PRO A 212 23.91 -19.72 -8.48
CA PRO A 212 24.94 -19.50 -7.47
C PRO A 212 24.38 -19.30 -6.04
N PRO A 213 25.19 -19.55 -4.99
CA PRO A 213 24.74 -19.47 -3.61
C PRO A 213 24.41 -18.03 -3.20
N VAL A 214 23.18 -17.85 -2.73
CA VAL A 214 22.69 -16.59 -2.17
C VAL A 214 22.71 -16.69 -0.64
N GLN A 215 23.56 -15.91 0.00
CA GLN A 215 23.71 -15.88 1.45
C GLN A 215 23.24 -14.55 2.03
N LEU A 216 22.52 -14.61 3.14
CA LEU A 216 21.95 -13.49 3.84
C LEU A 216 22.47 -13.47 5.29
N GLN A 217 22.53 -12.31 5.93
CA GLN A 217 22.81 -12.20 7.36
C GLN A 217 21.71 -11.41 8.06
N ILE A 218 21.17 -11.94 9.15
CA ILE A 218 20.20 -11.23 10.00
C ILE A 218 20.90 -10.03 10.64
N ILE A 219 20.41 -8.83 10.35
CA ILE A 219 20.92 -7.57 10.92
C ILE A 219 20.07 -7.10 12.11
N SER A 220 18.77 -7.39 12.11
CA SER A 220 17.88 -7.15 13.24
C SER A 220 16.70 -8.10 13.23
N LEU A 221 16.12 -8.32 14.41
CA LEU A 221 14.87 -9.04 14.60
C LEU A 221 13.79 -8.06 15.04
N GLY A 222 12.60 -8.20 14.47
CA GLY A 222 11.39 -7.55 14.95
C GLY A 222 11.04 -8.05 16.34
N LEU A 223 10.15 -7.34 17.03
CA LEU A 223 9.86 -7.64 18.43
C LEU A 223 9.26 -9.02 18.68
N ASP A 224 8.47 -9.53 17.74
CA ASP A 224 7.90 -10.88 17.82
C ASP A 224 8.89 -11.97 17.38
N GLY A 225 10.08 -11.58 16.92
CA GLY A 225 11.08 -12.43 16.30
C GLY A 225 10.72 -12.91 14.89
N GLN A 226 9.44 -12.86 14.49
CA GLN A 226 8.98 -13.46 13.24
C GLN A 226 9.35 -12.64 12.01
N ILE A 227 9.66 -11.36 12.16
CA ILE A 227 10.16 -10.54 11.06
C ILE A 227 11.63 -10.28 11.30
N ALA A 228 12.47 -10.53 10.30
CA ALA A 228 13.88 -10.22 10.38
C ALA A 228 14.31 -9.33 9.23
N ARG A 229 15.17 -8.37 9.53
CA ARG A 229 15.91 -7.65 8.51
C ARG A 229 17.18 -8.40 8.20
N VAL A 230 17.52 -8.46 6.91
CA VAL A 230 18.70 -9.14 6.41
C VAL A 230 19.50 -8.24 5.49
N LYS A 231 20.81 -8.44 5.44
CA LYS A 231 21.66 -7.93 4.37
C LYS A 231 22.15 -9.07 3.49
N LEU A 232 22.31 -8.80 2.20
CA LEU A 232 22.90 -9.73 1.24
C LEU A 232 24.41 -9.83 1.48
N LEU A 233 24.92 -11.04 1.62
CA LEU A 233 26.36 -11.32 1.74
C LEU A 233 26.95 -11.72 0.38
N THR A 234 26.27 -12.61 -0.34
CA THR A 234 26.70 -13.13 -1.65
C THR A 234 25.50 -13.37 -2.57
N GLY A 235 25.71 -13.28 -3.88
CA GLY A 235 24.67 -13.54 -4.89
C GLY A 235 23.86 -12.30 -5.25
N GLU A 236 22.67 -12.53 -5.80
CA GLU A 236 21.67 -11.49 -6.09
C GLU A 236 20.47 -11.66 -5.14
N TRP A 237 19.68 -10.60 -4.96
CA TRP A 237 18.46 -10.70 -4.16
C TRP A 237 17.49 -11.70 -4.81
N PRO A 238 17.03 -12.73 -4.09
CA PRO A 238 16.07 -13.67 -4.65
C PRO A 238 14.68 -13.03 -4.72
N MET A 239 13.76 -13.67 -5.44
CA MET A 239 12.39 -13.19 -5.59
C MET A 239 11.61 -13.30 -4.26
N THR A 240 10.60 -12.44 -4.09
CA THR A 240 9.64 -12.56 -2.98
C THR A 240 9.01 -13.97 -2.96
N GLY A 241 8.85 -14.53 -1.77
CA GLY A 241 8.40 -15.91 -1.54
C GLY A 241 9.53 -16.95 -1.52
N THR A 242 10.77 -16.58 -1.86
CA THR A 242 11.91 -17.51 -1.77
C THR A 242 12.16 -17.93 -0.33
N VAL A 243 12.26 -19.23 -0.10
CA VAL A 243 12.50 -19.82 1.23
C VAL A 243 13.97 -19.72 1.64
N VAL A 244 14.20 -19.63 2.95
CA VAL A 244 15.54 -19.50 3.55
C VAL A 244 15.72 -20.48 4.70
N SER A 245 16.94 -20.97 4.89
CA SER A 245 17.31 -21.85 6.01
C SER A 245 18.64 -21.40 6.61
N LEU A 246 18.87 -21.70 7.89
CA LEU A 246 20.10 -21.41 8.60
C LEU A 246 21.29 -22.06 7.90
N LEU A 247 22.29 -21.25 7.55
CA LEU A 247 23.55 -21.77 7.07
C LEU A 247 24.34 -22.30 8.26
N GLU A 248 24.38 -23.63 8.42
CA GLU A 248 25.22 -24.24 9.44
C GLU A 248 26.69 -23.85 9.21
N PRO A 249 27.37 -23.28 10.22
CA PRO A 249 28.78 -22.93 10.07
C PRO A 249 29.58 -24.21 9.83
N LEU A 250 30.20 -24.30 8.65
CA LEU A 250 31.10 -25.39 8.25
C LEU A 250 32.15 -25.62 9.36
N GLY A 251 31.95 -26.65 10.19
CA GLY A 251 32.87 -27.02 11.27
C GLY A 251 32.34 -26.88 12.70
N ALA A 252 31.10 -26.44 12.93
CA ALA A 252 30.47 -26.65 14.22
C ALA A 252 30.18 -28.15 14.38
N THR A 253 30.96 -28.82 15.23
CA THR A 253 30.63 -30.19 15.64
C THR A 253 29.26 -30.12 16.32
N PRO A 254 28.24 -30.86 15.86
CA PRO A 254 26.93 -30.82 16.51
C PRO A 254 27.14 -31.09 17.99
N PRO A 255 26.59 -30.27 18.91
CA PRO A 255 26.70 -30.55 20.32
C PRO A 255 26.16 -31.96 20.51
N LEU A 256 27.01 -32.88 20.99
CA LEU A 256 26.61 -34.26 21.26
C LEU A 256 25.30 -34.17 22.03
N ALA A 257 24.20 -34.64 21.42
CA ALA A 257 22.89 -34.63 22.03
C ALA A 257 23.03 -35.26 23.41
N ALA A 258 22.93 -34.43 24.45
CA ALA A 258 22.97 -34.90 25.81
C ALA A 258 21.75 -35.81 25.96
N ALA A 259 22.00 -37.12 26.04
CA ALA A 259 20.97 -38.13 26.18
C ALA A 259 20.07 -37.77 27.38
N ALA A 260 18.85 -37.32 27.08
CA ALA A 260 17.85 -37.05 28.08
C ALA A 260 17.55 -38.36 28.81
N GLN A 261 17.91 -38.44 30.08
CA GLN A 261 17.48 -39.56 30.93
C GLN A 261 15.96 -39.45 31.15
N PRO A 262 15.21 -40.57 31.07
CA PRO A 262 13.78 -40.55 31.30
C PRO A 262 13.49 -40.36 32.80
N THR A 263 12.97 -39.20 33.17
CA THR A 263 12.46 -38.93 34.52
C THR A 263 11.06 -39.54 34.66
N VAL A 264 10.96 -40.66 35.37
CA VAL A 264 9.69 -41.27 35.78
C VAL A 264 9.08 -40.45 36.92
N GLY A 265 8.05 -39.66 36.62
CA GLY A 265 7.27 -38.92 37.61
C GLY A 265 5.91 -39.59 37.85
N VAL A 266 5.71 -40.11 39.07
CA VAL A 266 4.45 -40.69 39.56
C VAL A 266 3.49 -39.56 39.97
N THR A 267 2.31 -39.48 39.36
CA THR A 267 1.23 -38.58 39.77
C THR A 267 0.18 -39.32 40.61
N VAL A 268 0.06 -38.93 41.89
CA VAL A 268 -1.03 -39.34 42.79
C VAL A 268 -2.19 -38.38 42.61
N SER A 269 -3.35 -38.91 42.25
CA SER A 269 -4.60 -38.18 42.07
C SER A 269 -5.34 -38.07 43.40
N ALA A 270 -5.65 -36.85 43.84
CA ALA A 270 -6.51 -36.58 45.00
C ALA A 270 -7.73 -35.76 44.56
N ILE A 271 -8.91 -36.27 44.90
CA ILE A 271 -10.22 -35.68 44.62
C ILE A 271 -10.50 -34.57 45.65
N PRO A 272 -10.86 -33.33 45.25
CA PRO A 272 -11.32 -32.34 46.20
C PRO A 272 -12.84 -32.41 46.40
N THR A 273 -13.23 -32.41 47.67
CA THR A 273 -14.61 -32.32 48.17
C THR A 273 -15.19 -30.92 47.97
N ALA A 274 -16.31 -30.81 47.27
CA ALA A 274 -17.03 -29.55 47.07
C ALA A 274 -17.76 -29.12 48.36
N THR A 275 -17.47 -27.91 48.84
CA THR A 275 -18.24 -27.22 49.88
C THR A 275 -18.88 -25.99 49.26
N GLU A 276 -20.21 -26.02 49.07
CA GLU A 276 -20.98 -24.87 48.60
C GLU A 276 -20.96 -23.75 49.65
N THR A 277 -20.22 -22.69 49.35
CA THR A 277 -20.26 -21.43 50.09
C THR A 277 -21.05 -20.43 49.26
N ARG A 278 -22.17 -19.92 49.79
CA ARG A 278 -22.99 -18.89 49.13
C ARG A 278 -22.18 -17.60 48.94
N THR A 279 -21.96 -17.23 47.68
CA THR A 279 -21.25 -16.02 47.26
C THR A 279 -22.10 -14.77 47.54
N PRO A 280 -21.56 -13.73 48.22
CA PRO A 280 -22.22 -12.43 48.35
C PRO A 280 -22.26 -11.70 46.98
N LEU A 281 -23.29 -10.86 46.80
CA LEU A 281 -23.50 -10.04 45.59
C LEU A 281 -22.23 -9.27 45.19
N PRO A 282 -21.89 -9.22 43.89
CA PRO A 282 -20.69 -8.54 43.42
C PRO A 282 -20.75 -7.04 43.76
N PRO A 283 -19.66 -6.45 44.27
CA PRO A 283 -19.59 -5.01 44.47
C PRO A 283 -19.78 -4.29 43.13
N THR A 284 -20.50 -3.17 43.17
CA THR A 284 -20.66 -2.25 42.04
C THR A 284 -19.29 -1.95 41.42
N PRO A 285 -19.13 -2.08 40.08
CA PRO A 285 -17.83 -1.92 39.44
C PRO A 285 -17.29 -0.53 39.76
N THR A 286 -16.14 -0.51 40.43
CA THR A 286 -15.36 0.71 40.67
C THR A 286 -14.86 1.21 39.30
N PRO A 287 -14.90 2.52 38.99
CA PRO A 287 -14.48 3.04 37.70
C PRO A 287 -13.05 2.55 37.39
N THR A 288 -12.92 1.79 36.31
CA THR A 288 -11.66 1.19 35.86
C THR A 288 -10.71 2.32 35.49
N THR A 289 -9.59 2.43 36.20
CA THR A 289 -8.52 3.38 35.87
C THR A 289 -8.01 3.08 34.46
N LEU A 290 -8.14 4.04 33.54
CA LEU A 290 -7.52 3.95 32.20
C LEU A 290 -6.03 3.66 32.37
N THR A 291 -5.57 2.58 31.74
CA THR A 291 -4.15 2.22 31.73
C THR A 291 -3.55 2.83 30.46
N ASN A 292 -2.34 3.38 30.54
CA ASN A 292 -1.67 3.91 29.34
C ASN A 292 -0.90 2.77 28.67
N CYS A 293 -1.21 2.48 27.41
CA CYS A 293 -0.43 1.57 26.59
C CYS A 293 0.74 2.33 25.98
N THR A 294 1.95 1.83 26.16
CA THR A 294 3.13 2.37 25.48
C THR A 294 3.31 1.63 24.17
N PHE A 295 3.36 2.35 23.07
CA PHE A 295 3.64 1.77 21.76
C PHE A 295 4.80 2.52 21.09
N ALA A 296 5.37 1.90 20.07
CA ALA A 296 6.43 2.50 19.28
C ALA A 296 6.18 2.28 17.78
N ILE A 297 6.60 3.24 16.98
CA ILE A 297 6.60 3.15 15.52
C ILE A 297 8.04 3.35 15.07
N LEU A 298 8.59 2.38 14.35
CA LEU A 298 9.91 2.46 13.73
C LEU A 298 9.73 2.82 12.26
N VAL A 299 10.13 4.02 11.87
CA VAL A 299 10.08 4.49 10.48
C VAL A 299 11.40 4.19 9.81
N LEU A 300 11.36 3.44 8.70
CA LEU A 300 12.51 2.94 7.98
C LEU A 300 12.49 3.41 6.52
N ASP A 301 13.66 3.66 5.96
CA ASP A 301 13.85 3.87 4.52
C ASP A 301 13.68 2.52 3.81
N GLU A 302 12.87 2.46 2.77
CA GLU A 302 12.56 1.18 2.10
C GLU A 302 13.77 0.54 1.41
N LEU A 303 14.70 1.34 0.89
CA LEU A 303 15.85 0.84 0.14
C LEU A 303 16.98 0.38 1.06
N THR A 304 17.26 1.17 2.10
CA THR A 304 18.39 0.92 3.02
C THR A 304 17.95 0.12 4.25
N GLY A 305 16.67 0.21 4.60
CA GLY A 305 16.12 -0.25 5.87
C GLY A 305 16.59 0.59 7.07
N GLU A 306 17.39 1.64 6.90
CA GLU A 306 17.86 2.45 8.02
C GLU A 306 16.72 3.28 8.62
N GLY A 307 16.83 3.58 9.92
CA GLY A 307 15.84 4.41 10.62
C GLY A 307 15.84 5.83 10.07
N ILE A 308 14.67 6.32 9.64
CA ILE A 308 14.52 7.68 9.14
C ILE A 308 14.41 8.61 10.34
N ARG A 309 15.46 9.38 10.62
CA ARG A 309 15.48 10.40 11.66
C ARG A 309 14.62 11.61 11.27
N GLY A 310 13.84 12.12 12.23
CA GLY A 310 13.06 13.35 12.06
C GLY A 310 11.80 13.18 11.21
N ALA A 311 11.41 11.94 10.88
CA ALA A 311 10.12 11.66 10.27
C ALA A 311 9.00 12.06 11.24
N THR A 312 8.04 12.85 10.77
CA THR A 312 6.86 13.24 11.55
C THR A 312 5.85 12.10 11.54
N VAL A 313 5.50 11.61 12.71
CA VAL A 313 4.53 10.52 12.92
C VAL A 313 3.31 11.10 13.64
N SER A 314 2.13 10.93 13.07
CA SER A 314 0.85 11.27 13.66
C SER A 314 0.03 10.00 13.87
N VAL A 315 -0.42 9.76 15.08
CA VAL A 315 -1.19 8.56 15.47
C VAL A 315 -2.55 8.98 15.97
N ILE A 316 -3.61 8.41 15.38
CA ILE A 316 -5.00 8.72 15.69
C ILE A 316 -5.70 7.45 16.16
N VAL A 317 -6.25 7.47 17.37
CA VAL A 317 -6.94 6.35 18.02
C VAL A 317 -8.27 6.83 18.58
N GLY A 318 -9.37 6.57 17.87
CA GLY A 318 -10.67 7.18 18.21
C GLY A 318 -10.58 8.71 18.21
N THR A 319 -10.79 9.33 19.37
CA THR A 319 -10.66 10.79 19.57
C THR A 319 -9.27 11.23 20.04
N TYR A 320 -8.40 10.29 20.40
CA TYR A 320 -7.05 10.59 20.82
C TYR A 320 -6.15 10.78 19.60
N GLN A 321 -5.38 11.87 19.57
CA GLN A 321 -4.38 12.12 18.54
C GLN A 321 -3.06 12.52 19.22
N ASP A 322 -1.98 11.87 18.81
CA ASP A 322 -0.62 12.28 19.17
C ASP A 322 0.22 12.50 17.91
N THR A 323 1.18 13.40 17.99
CA THR A 323 2.10 13.70 16.89
C THR A 323 3.47 14.03 17.43
N GLY A 324 4.50 13.43 16.83
CA GLY A 324 5.89 13.75 17.14
C GLY A 324 6.82 13.38 16.01
N VAL A 325 8.11 13.38 16.30
CA VAL A 325 9.16 13.05 15.33
C VAL A 325 9.94 11.83 15.78
N THR A 326 10.44 11.06 14.82
CA THR A 326 11.32 9.93 15.10
C THR A 326 12.68 10.38 15.62
N ASP A 327 13.25 9.57 16.53
CA ASP A 327 14.60 9.76 17.06
C ASP A 327 15.71 9.42 16.03
N SER A 328 16.97 9.37 16.46
CA SER A 328 18.11 9.07 15.59
C SER A 328 18.07 7.66 14.98
N ASP A 329 17.34 6.75 15.61
CA ASP A 329 17.22 5.36 15.20
C ASP A 329 15.90 5.11 14.43
N GLY A 330 15.13 6.17 14.15
CA GLY A 330 13.85 6.10 13.44
C GLY A 330 12.65 5.76 14.34
N TYR A 331 12.79 5.73 15.66
CA TYR A 331 11.69 5.40 16.57
C TYR A 331 10.89 6.63 16.97
N TYR A 332 9.57 6.52 16.87
CA TYR A 332 8.59 7.36 17.53
C TYR A 332 7.94 6.54 18.66
N ARG A 333 7.88 7.09 19.87
CA ARG A 333 7.29 6.41 21.05
C ARG A 333 6.23 7.31 21.66
N SER A 334 5.08 6.73 21.99
CA SER A 334 3.98 7.47 22.61
C SER A 334 3.17 6.59 23.56
N GLN A 335 2.40 7.24 24.43
CA GLN A 335 1.51 6.61 25.40
C GLN A 335 0.07 6.97 25.05
N VAL A 336 -0.69 5.98 24.57
CA VAL A 336 -2.12 6.14 24.26
C VAL A 336 -2.95 5.55 25.41
N PRO A 337 -4.05 6.20 25.82
CA PRO A 337 -4.98 5.62 26.78
C PRO A 337 -5.63 4.36 26.18
N CYS A 338 -5.50 3.21 26.85
CA CYS A 338 -6.12 1.96 26.43
C CYS A 338 -6.95 1.37 27.58
N GLN A 339 -8.08 0.75 27.25
CA GLN A 339 -8.90 0.02 28.21
C GLN A 339 -8.62 -1.49 28.08
N GLY A 340 -7.64 -1.99 28.84
CA GLY A 340 -7.31 -3.42 28.85
C GLY A 340 -6.53 -3.89 27.63
N SER A 341 -6.55 -5.21 27.37
CA SER A 341 -5.85 -5.88 26.27
C SER A 341 -6.53 -5.73 24.91
N ASP A 342 -7.54 -4.87 24.80
CA ASP A 342 -8.27 -4.69 23.55
C ASP A 342 -7.38 -3.95 22.56
N LEU A 343 -6.99 -4.67 21.50
CA LEU A 343 -6.22 -4.15 20.38
C LEU A 343 -6.97 -2.94 19.80
N LEU A 344 -6.35 -1.77 19.86
CA LEU A 344 -6.93 -0.55 19.30
C LEU A 344 -6.42 -0.37 17.87
N ASP A 345 -7.34 -0.18 16.93
CA ASP A 345 -7.03 0.28 15.59
C ASP A 345 -6.57 1.74 15.64
N ALA A 346 -5.33 1.99 15.25
CA ALA A 346 -4.77 3.32 15.12
C ALA A 346 -4.49 3.67 13.67
N ARG A 347 -4.97 4.83 13.24
CA ARG A 347 -4.55 5.40 11.95
C ARG A 347 -3.23 6.12 12.16
N VAL A 348 -2.17 5.64 11.52
CA VAL A 348 -0.84 6.21 11.58
C VAL A 348 -0.56 6.93 10.26
N ARG A 349 -0.07 8.16 10.34
CA ARG A 349 0.43 8.96 9.22
C ARG A 349 1.90 9.27 9.44
N VAL A 350 2.72 9.06 8.43
CA VAL A 350 4.16 9.31 8.50
C VAL A 350 4.58 10.18 7.32
N PHE A 351 5.34 11.23 7.64
CA PHE A 351 5.94 12.15 6.67
C PHE A 351 7.44 12.24 6.93
N ALA A 352 8.25 12.13 5.89
CA ALA A 352 9.67 12.40 5.98
C ALA A 352 10.17 13.13 4.72
N ASP A 353 11.21 13.94 4.88
CA ASP A 353 11.81 14.66 3.75
C ASP A 353 12.39 13.67 2.73
N ASN A 354 12.21 13.96 1.44
CA ASN A 354 12.62 13.10 0.31
C ASN A 354 12.01 11.70 0.32
N HIS A 355 10.92 11.47 1.04
CA HIS A 355 10.20 10.21 1.06
C HIS A 355 8.72 10.41 0.78
N GLU A 356 8.10 9.40 0.20
CA GLU A 356 6.66 9.35 0.03
C GLU A 356 5.99 9.28 1.41
N SER A 357 4.92 10.07 1.58
CA SER A 357 4.10 10.04 2.77
C SER A 357 3.32 8.73 2.84
N HIS A 358 3.20 8.17 4.05
CA HIS A 358 2.53 6.88 4.26
C HIS A 358 1.39 7.01 5.26
N THR A 359 0.23 6.46 4.94
CA THR A 359 -0.87 6.25 5.90
C THR A 359 -1.16 4.77 5.99
N SER A 360 -1.29 4.24 7.21
CA SER A 360 -1.81 2.89 7.43
C SER A 360 -2.63 2.79 8.72
N THR A 361 -3.53 1.81 8.77
CA THR A 361 -4.17 1.39 10.01
C THR A 361 -3.30 0.32 10.66
N VAL A 362 -2.98 0.51 11.93
CA VAL A 362 -2.08 -0.33 12.71
C VAL A 362 -2.79 -0.74 13.99
N TYR A 363 -2.76 -2.04 14.29
CA TYR A 363 -3.17 -2.55 15.59
C TYR A 363 -2.13 -2.17 16.65
N LEU A 364 -2.51 -1.30 17.59
CA LEU A 364 -1.66 -0.96 18.74
C LEU A 364 -1.78 -2.06 19.80
N GLY A 365 -0.85 -3.01 19.76
CA GLY A 365 -0.55 -3.90 20.89
C GLY A 365 0.77 -3.52 21.56
N ASP A 366 1.31 -4.39 22.41
CA ASP A 366 2.62 -4.23 23.08
C ASP A 366 3.84 -4.30 22.13
N GLN A 367 3.63 -3.99 20.84
CA GLN A 367 4.62 -4.17 19.79
C GLN A 367 4.95 -2.85 19.07
N THR A 368 6.22 -2.66 18.76
CA THR A 368 6.75 -1.71 17.78
C THR A 368 6.21 -2.08 16.39
N LYS A 369 5.56 -1.13 15.73
CA LYS A 369 5.20 -1.24 14.33
C LYS A 369 6.27 -0.64 13.44
N GLU A 370 6.73 -1.39 12.45
CA GLU A 370 7.61 -0.86 11.40
C GLU A 370 6.78 -0.26 10.25
N ILE A 371 7.13 0.97 9.85
CA ILE A 371 6.59 1.65 8.67
C ILE A 371 7.75 1.96 7.73
N PHE A 372 7.60 1.65 6.45
CA PHE A 372 8.64 1.88 5.46
C PHE A 372 8.20 2.98 4.51
N LEU A 373 9.09 3.91 4.23
CA LEU A 373 8.85 4.97 3.27
C LEU A 373 9.73 4.76 2.05
N ALA A 374 9.13 4.81 0.86
CA ALA A 374 9.85 4.83 -0.39
C ALA A 374 10.51 6.21 -0.56
N PRO A 375 11.79 6.29 -0.94
CA PRO A 375 12.40 7.57 -1.29
C PRO A 375 11.74 8.12 -2.55
N ILE A 376 11.39 9.42 -2.54
CA ILE A 376 10.95 10.12 -3.73
C ILE A 376 12.13 10.09 -4.68
N GLY A 377 12.02 9.35 -5.78
CA GLY A 377 13.08 9.23 -6.77
C GLY A 377 13.60 10.62 -7.11
N VAL A 378 14.88 10.87 -6.83
CA VAL A 378 15.53 12.10 -7.29
C VAL A 378 15.30 12.14 -8.80
N PRO A 379 14.69 13.22 -9.37
CA PRO A 379 14.40 13.27 -10.79
C PRO A 379 15.73 12.99 -11.50
N THR A 380 15.80 11.81 -12.13
CA THR A 380 17.00 11.41 -12.86
C THR A 380 17.18 12.47 -13.91
N ALA A 381 18.27 13.24 -13.82
CA ALA A 381 18.57 14.28 -14.78
C ALA A 381 18.60 13.63 -16.17
N THR A 382 17.52 13.76 -16.93
CA THR A 382 17.40 13.24 -18.28
C THR A 382 18.58 13.78 -19.05
N ALA A 383 19.45 12.89 -19.54
CA ALA A 383 20.62 13.26 -20.32
C ALA A 383 20.16 14.22 -21.43
N THR A 384 20.66 15.46 -21.39
CA THR A 384 20.26 16.50 -22.33
C THR A 384 20.48 15.99 -23.75
N PRO A 385 19.42 15.75 -24.55
CA PRO A 385 19.61 15.36 -25.94
C PRO A 385 20.38 16.47 -26.66
N ILE A 386 21.37 16.08 -27.46
CA ILE A 386 22.17 16.98 -28.28
C ILE A 386 21.20 17.90 -29.06
N PRO A 387 21.36 19.24 -28.99
CA PRO A 387 20.32 20.17 -29.42
C PRO A 387 20.09 20.09 -30.92
N ARG A 388 18.93 19.56 -31.32
CA ARG A 388 18.29 19.91 -32.58
C ARG A 388 17.45 21.16 -32.29
N ALA A 389 17.58 22.19 -33.12
CA ALA A 389 16.83 23.43 -32.98
C ALA A 389 15.31 23.13 -33.01
N THR A 390 14.73 23.03 -31.83
CA THR A 390 13.31 22.80 -31.56
C THR A 390 12.85 23.99 -30.74
N ALA A 391 11.74 24.60 -31.15
CA ALA A 391 11.18 25.77 -30.49
C ALA A 391 11.08 25.54 -28.97
N THR A 392 11.61 26.48 -28.19
CA THR A 392 11.56 26.48 -26.73
C THR A 392 10.12 26.22 -26.27
N PRO A 393 9.81 25.07 -25.64
CA PRO A 393 8.54 24.94 -24.94
C PRO A 393 8.60 25.93 -23.78
N THR A 394 7.71 26.91 -23.80
CA THR A 394 7.43 27.76 -22.65
C THR A 394 7.13 26.83 -21.47
N PRO A 395 7.80 26.96 -20.30
CA PRO A 395 7.44 26.18 -19.13
C PRO A 395 5.94 26.37 -18.86
N PRO A 396 5.17 25.30 -18.60
CA PRO A 396 3.77 25.45 -18.24
C PRO A 396 3.72 26.32 -16.98
N VAL A 397 3.07 27.48 -17.12
CA VAL A 397 2.87 28.44 -16.05
C VAL A 397 2.08 27.73 -14.95
N ALA A 398 2.61 27.66 -13.73
CA ALA A 398 1.82 27.17 -12.59
C ALA A 398 0.56 28.05 -12.47
N GLN A 399 -0.62 27.43 -12.67
CA GLN A 399 -1.90 28.15 -12.76
C GLN A 399 -2.45 28.62 -11.40
N PHE A 400 -1.94 28.09 -10.29
CA PHE A 400 -2.35 28.47 -8.92
C PHE A 400 -1.15 28.76 -8.02
N GLU A 401 -1.32 29.70 -7.09
CA GLU A 401 -0.33 30.01 -6.04
C GLU A 401 -0.69 29.34 -4.71
N LEU A 402 0.33 28.99 -3.91
CA LEU A 402 0.10 28.51 -2.55
C LEU A 402 -0.60 29.59 -1.72
N GLY A 403 -1.70 29.22 -1.09
CA GLY A 403 -2.56 30.09 -0.31
C GLY A 403 -3.68 30.76 -1.11
N GLU A 404 -3.73 30.58 -2.42
CA GLU A 404 -4.84 31.02 -3.27
C GLU A 404 -6.14 30.30 -2.92
N TRP A 405 -7.26 30.99 -3.08
CA TRP A 405 -8.60 30.40 -2.92
C TRP A 405 -9.12 29.96 -4.28
N VAL A 406 -9.54 28.70 -4.36
CA VAL A 406 -10.11 28.07 -5.55
C VAL A 406 -11.50 27.54 -5.26
N GLU A 407 -12.32 27.45 -6.29
CA GLU A 407 -13.67 26.92 -6.27
C GLU A 407 -13.72 25.61 -7.07
N ALA A 408 -14.34 24.57 -6.52
CA ALA A 408 -14.52 23.30 -7.22
C ALA A 408 -15.54 23.48 -8.35
N ALA A 409 -15.09 23.43 -9.61
CA ALA A 409 -15.97 23.69 -10.76
C ALA A 409 -16.73 22.47 -11.25
N ALA A 410 -16.29 21.26 -10.88
CA ALA A 410 -16.98 20.01 -11.16
C ALA A 410 -16.97 19.10 -9.93
N SER A 411 -17.88 18.13 -9.90
CA SER A 411 -17.89 17.11 -8.86
C SER A 411 -16.60 16.30 -8.96
N SER A 412 -15.69 16.58 -8.03
CA SER A 412 -14.32 16.09 -8.09
C SER A 412 -14.00 15.32 -6.82
N ARG A 413 -13.23 14.24 -6.94
CA ARG A 413 -12.89 13.38 -5.81
C ARG A 413 -11.63 13.92 -5.13
N LEU A 414 -11.78 14.32 -3.88
CA LEU A 414 -10.67 14.65 -3.01
C LEU A 414 -10.09 13.35 -2.45
N ARG A 415 -8.80 13.14 -2.64
CA ARG A 415 -8.10 11.89 -2.28
C ARG A 415 -7.07 12.12 -1.18
N GLU A 416 -6.68 11.04 -0.52
CA GLU A 416 -5.69 11.14 0.54
C GLU A 416 -4.29 11.48 0.00
N TYR A 417 -3.95 10.96 -1.18
CA TYR A 417 -2.68 11.18 -1.88
C TYR A 417 -2.91 11.48 -3.38
N PRO A 418 -1.89 12.03 -4.09
CA PRO A 418 -1.93 12.15 -5.55
C PRO A 418 -2.01 10.78 -6.21
N GLY A 419 -3.10 10.50 -6.92
CA GLY A 419 -3.25 9.26 -7.68
C GLY A 419 -4.71 8.85 -7.86
N THR A 420 -4.99 8.18 -8.96
CA THR A 420 -6.32 7.71 -9.38
C THR A 420 -6.75 6.45 -8.63
N THR A 421 -5.80 5.70 -8.06
CA THR A 421 -6.01 4.53 -7.19
C THR A 421 -6.11 4.87 -5.71
N GLU A 422 -5.82 6.12 -5.32
CA GLU A 422 -5.76 6.52 -3.91
C GLU A 422 -7.14 6.60 -3.24
N VAL A 423 -7.17 6.41 -1.92
CA VAL A 423 -8.42 6.46 -1.14
C VAL A 423 -9.12 7.80 -1.32
N ILE A 424 -10.39 7.76 -1.73
CA ILE A 424 -11.24 8.94 -1.85
C ILE A 424 -11.68 9.33 -0.44
N LEU A 425 -11.25 10.51 0.02
CA LEU A 425 -11.68 11.08 1.30
C LEU A 425 -13.09 11.63 1.18
N GLU A 426 -13.35 12.35 0.10
CA GLU A 426 -14.61 13.04 -0.12
C GLU A 426 -14.86 13.30 -1.61
N THR A 427 -16.12 13.48 -1.99
CA THR A 427 -16.49 14.02 -3.29
C THR A 427 -16.93 15.46 -3.11
N LEU A 428 -16.14 16.40 -3.64
CA LEU A 428 -16.38 17.83 -3.48
C LEU A 428 -17.64 18.23 -4.27
N PRO A 429 -18.65 18.83 -3.63
CA PRO A 429 -19.73 19.49 -4.34
C PRO A 429 -19.20 20.65 -5.19
N ARG A 430 -19.92 20.93 -6.28
CA ARG A 430 -19.63 22.08 -7.14
C ARG A 430 -19.84 23.38 -6.37
N ASN A 431 -19.02 24.39 -6.65
CA ASN A 431 -19.01 25.73 -6.08
C ASN A 431 -18.51 25.83 -4.63
N GLU A 432 -17.87 24.78 -4.11
CA GLU A 432 -17.26 24.85 -2.80
C GLU A 432 -15.85 25.46 -2.86
N ILE A 433 -15.51 26.28 -1.87
CA ILE A 433 -14.28 27.09 -1.83
C ILE A 433 -13.23 26.43 -0.94
N PHE A 434 -12.03 26.28 -1.50
CA PHE A 434 -10.87 25.68 -0.85
C PHE A 434 -9.65 26.58 -0.95
N ARG A 435 -8.71 26.39 -0.04
CA ARG A 435 -7.39 27.01 -0.12
C ARG A 435 -6.38 26.03 -0.69
N ILE A 436 -5.57 26.50 -1.63
CA ILE A 436 -4.43 25.75 -2.16
C ILE A 436 -3.33 25.71 -1.09
N ASP A 437 -2.97 24.50 -0.69
CA ASP A 437 -2.09 24.23 0.45
C ASP A 437 -0.76 23.57 0.02
N GLY A 438 -0.74 22.99 -1.18
CA GLY A 438 0.39 22.25 -1.75
C GLY A 438 0.15 21.90 -3.22
N GLY A 439 1.21 21.52 -3.93
CA GLY A 439 1.17 21.21 -5.37
C GLY A 439 1.94 22.22 -6.23
N PRO A 440 2.02 22.00 -7.56
CA PRO A 440 1.52 20.82 -8.27
C PRO A 440 2.40 19.58 -8.04
N ARG A 441 1.82 18.39 -8.04
CA ARG A 441 2.53 17.09 -8.12
C ARG A 441 2.02 16.27 -9.30
N GLU A 442 2.90 15.67 -10.08
CA GLU A 442 2.49 14.81 -11.20
C GLU A 442 2.30 13.37 -10.73
N ALA A 443 1.12 12.79 -11.00
CA ALA A 443 0.83 11.37 -10.77
C ALA A 443 -0.29 10.92 -11.73
N ASP A 444 -0.16 9.71 -12.29
CA ASP A 444 -1.11 9.12 -13.25
C ASP A 444 -1.46 9.99 -14.46
N GLY A 445 -0.53 10.85 -14.89
CA GLY A 445 -0.74 11.78 -16.00
C GLY A 445 -1.57 13.01 -15.66
N TYR A 446 -1.89 13.26 -14.37
CA TYR A 446 -2.58 14.45 -13.91
C TYR A 446 -1.66 15.31 -13.02
N GLN A 447 -1.95 16.62 -12.97
CA GLN A 447 -1.38 17.52 -11.98
C GLN A 447 -2.27 17.55 -10.74
N TRP A 448 -1.73 17.22 -9.58
CA TRP A 448 -2.46 17.15 -8.33
C TRP A 448 -2.16 18.35 -7.45
N TRP A 449 -3.22 18.92 -6.89
CA TRP A 449 -3.17 20.04 -5.95
C TRP A 449 -3.75 19.65 -4.61
N GLN A 450 -3.11 20.07 -3.54
CA GLN A 450 -3.59 19.82 -2.20
C GLN A 450 -4.52 20.95 -1.78
N LEU A 451 -5.75 20.61 -1.43
CA LEU A 451 -6.77 21.53 -0.96
C LEU A 451 -6.95 21.41 0.55
N ARG A 452 -7.28 22.54 1.18
CA ARG A 452 -7.77 22.61 2.55
C ARG A 452 -9.08 23.39 2.60
N GLU A 453 -10.06 22.82 3.27
CA GLU A 453 -11.35 23.48 3.54
C GLU A 453 -11.17 24.67 4.51
N LEU A 454 -12.07 25.66 4.47
CA LEU A 454 -12.00 26.87 5.32
C LEU A 454 -12.00 26.57 6.83
N ASN A 455 -12.73 25.53 7.25
CA ASN A 455 -12.79 25.08 8.64
C ASN A 455 -11.57 24.23 9.06
N GLY A 456 -10.72 23.82 8.11
CA GLY A 456 -9.55 22.98 8.33
C GLY A 456 -9.82 21.49 8.57
N THR A 457 -11.07 21.04 8.50
CA THR A 457 -11.48 19.66 8.81
C THR A 457 -11.02 18.68 7.73
N VAL A 458 -11.11 19.10 6.47
CA VAL A 458 -10.79 18.25 5.32
C VAL A 458 -9.55 18.79 4.59
N ARG A 459 -8.58 17.89 4.36
CA ARG A 459 -7.37 18.13 3.58
C ARG A 459 -7.07 16.93 2.70
N GLY A 460 -6.89 17.16 1.41
CA GLY A 460 -6.61 16.09 0.45
C GLY A 460 -6.15 16.63 -0.90
N TRP A 461 -5.95 15.73 -1.86
CA TRP A 461 -5.45 16.01 -3.19
C TRP A 461 -6.54 15.88 -4.23
N ILE A 462 -6.58 16.82 -5.17
CA ILE A 462 -7.50 16.81 -6.30
C ILE A 462 -6.71 16.82 -7.60
N ALA A 463 -7.17 16.07 -8.59
CA ALA A 463 -6.63 16.12 -9.94
C ALA A 463 -7.10 17.42 -10.63
N TYR A 464 -6.13 18.18 -11.12
CA TYR A 464 -6.37 19.33 -11.97
C TYR A 464 -6.53 18.89 -13.42
N ILE A 465 -7.67 19.26 -14.00
CA ILE A 465 -8.00 19.00 -15.39
C ILE A 465 -8.07 20.36 -16.09
N ASP A 466 -7.11 20.62 -16.96
CA ASP A 466 -7.04 21.86 -17.78
C ASP A 466 -7.95 21.75 -19.01
N ASP A 467 -9.21 21.33 -18.84
CA ASP A 467 -10.21 21.36 -19.91
C ASP A 467 -10.91 22.72 -19.89
N PRO A 468 -10.77 23.56 -20.94
CA PRO A 468 -11.42 24.87 -21.00
C PRO A 468 -12.96 24.82 -20.91
N ARG A 469 -13.58 23.64 -21.10
CA ARG A 469 -15.03 23.45 -21.04
C ARG A 469 -15.52 22.98 -19.68
N ASP A 470 -14.67 22.35 -18.87
CA ASP A 470 -15.03 21.81 -17.57
C ASP A 470 -13.78 21.69 -16.65
N PRO A 471 -13.20 22.82 -16.21
CA PRO A 471 -12.04 22.77 -15.32
C PRO A 471 -12.45 22.18 -13.96
N SER A 472 -11.56 21.43 -13.30
CA SER A 472 -11.88 20.90 -11.96
C SER A 472 -11.78 21.97 -10.88
N LEU A 473 -10.94 23.00 -11.08
CA LEU A 473 -10.74 24.13 -10.16
C LEU A 473 -10.84 25.46 -10.91
N LEU A 474 -11.50 26.44 -10.30
CA LEU A 474 -11.55 27.82 -10.76
C LEU A 474 -10.91 28.75 -9.71
N PRO A 475 -10.10 29.73 -10.11
CA PRO A 475 -9.62 30.74 -9.17
C PRO A 475 -10.80 31.58 -8.68
N VAL A 476 -10.95 31.70 -7.36
CA VAL A 476 -11.94 32.60 -6.78
C VAL A 476 -11.44 34.02 -7.03
N ARG A 477 -12.13 34.75 -7.92
CA ARG A 477 -11.84 36.17 -8.12
C ARG A 477 -12.15 36.90 -6.83
N GLN A 478 -11.11 37.18 -6.04
CA GLN A 478 -11.23 38.17 -4.97
C GLN A 478 -11.76 39.44 -5.62
N ALA A 479 -12.93 39.91 -5.18
CA ALA A 479 -13.41 41.22 -5.58
C ALA A 479 -12.30 42.20 -5.20
N THR A 480 -11.65 42.80 -6.20
CA THR A 480 -10.71 43.90 -5.97
C THR A 480 -11.43 44.86 -5.04
N PRO A 481 -10.89 45.16 -3.83
CA PRO A 481 -11.57 46.10 -2.94
C PRO A 481 -11.76 47.38 -3.74
N THR A 482 -13.02 47.74 -4.01
CA THR A 482 -13.37 49.00 -4.65
C THR A 482 -12.64 50.08 -3.88
N ALA A 483 -11.66 50.70 -4.52
CA ALA A 483 -10.80 51.70 -3.91
C ALA A 483 -11.67 52.67 -3.12
N GLU A 484 -11.45 52.70 -1.82
CA GLU A 484 -12.15 53.55 -0.87
C GLU A 484 -12.17 54.97 -1.43
N ALA A 485 -13.36 55.45 -1.76
CA ALA A 485 -13.54 56.77 -2.34
C ALA A 485 -12.93 57.81 -1.39
N THR A 486 -11.96 58.57 -1.89
CA THR A 486 -11.33 59.72 -1.22
C THR A 486 -12.38 60.51 -0.41
N PRO A 487 -12.14 60.80 0.88
CA PRO A 487 -13.14 61.43 1.73
C PRO A 487 -13.49 62.82 1.20
N MET A 488 -14.75 62.99 0.79
CA MET A 488 -15.35 64.28 0.50
C MET A 488 -15.48 65.07 1.83
N PRO A 489 -15.13 66.38 1.87
CA PRO A 489 -15.12 67.13 3.12
C PRO A 489 -16.53 67.32 3.70
N ALA A 490 -16.56 67.29 5.03
CA ALA A 490 -17.74 67.26 5.89
C ALA A 490 -18.79 68.33 5.57
N ALA A 491 -20.04 67.88 5.42
CA ALA A 491 -21.22 68.72 5.54
C ALA A 491 -21.92 68.46 6.89
N THR A 492 -22.29 69.58 7.52
CA THR A 492 -22.94 69.83 8.81
C THR A 492 -24.19 68.95 9.10
N PRO A 493 -24.49 68.60 10.37
CA PRO A 493 -25.56 67.65 10.72
C PRO A 493 -26.97 68.25 10.64
N ILE A 494 -27.93 67.42 10.23
CA ILE A 494 -29.38 67.62 10.31
C ILE A 494 -29.96 66.56 11.28
N PRO A 495 -30.92 66.87 12.15
CA PRO A 495 -31.33 65.97 13.23
C PRO A 495 -32.36 64.90 12.83
N SER A 496 -32.22 63.74 13.49
CA SER A 496 -33.15 62.65 13.80
C SER A 496 -34.46 62.51 13.01
N GLY A 497 -34.56 61.40 12.28
CA GLY A 497 -35.79 60.68 11.97
C GLY A 497 -35.59 59.19 12.28
N SER A 498 -36.50 58.62 13.07
CA SER A 498 -36.47 57.29 13.68
C SER A 498 -36.29 56.11 12.71
N THR A 499 -35.25 55.31 12.92
CA THR A 499 -35.04 54.00 12.28
C THR A 499 -35.84 52.92 13.02
N PRO A 500 -36.64 52.08 12.34
CA PRO A 500 -37.27 50.93 12.98
C PRO A 500 -36.21 49.88 13.32
N LYS A 501 -36.21 49.42 14.57
CA LYS A 501 -35.32 48.38 15.08
C LYS A 501 -35.59 47.07 14.33
N GLN A 502 -34.76 46.76 13.34
CA GLN A 502 -34.82 45.52 12.59
C GLN A 502 -34.47 44.36 13.54
N SER A 503 -35.48 43.56 13.89
CA SER A 503 -35.32 42.36 14.70
C SER A 503 -34.57 41.30 13.89
N GLN A 504 -33.45 40.80 14.44
CA GLN A 504 -32.70 39.70 13.86
C GLN A 504 -33.59 38.44 13.81
N PRO A 505 -33.50 37.62 12.74
CA PRO A 505 -34.25 36.38 12.66
C PRO A 505 -33.79 35.42 13.77
N LEU A 506 -34.76 34.84 14.49
CA LEU A 506 -34.50 33.90 15.58
C LEU A 506 -35.15 32.55 15.26
N LEU A 507 -34.34 31.49 15.29
CA LEU A 507 -34.80 30.11 15.24
C LEU A 507 -34.89 29.58 16.68
N GLU A 508 -36.09 29.21 17.12
CA GLU A 508 -36.33 28.69 18.47
C GLU A 508 -36.82 27.24 18.40
N ILE A 509 -36.10 26.34 19.08
CA ILE A 509 -36.52 24.95 19.26
C ILE A 509 -37.45 24.90 20.48
N ILE A 510 -38.70 24.48 20.28
CA ILE A 510 -39.71 24.47 21.35
C ILE A 510 -39.50 23.20 22.18
N LYS A 511 -38.99 23.35 23.41
CA LYS A 511 -38.83 22.23 24.34
C LYS A 511 -40.20 21.65 24.74
N PRO A 512 -40.40 20.32 24.74
CA PRO A 512 -41.66 19.73 25.18
C PRO A 512 -41.88 19.98 26.68
N LYS A 513 -43.14 20.16 27.08
CA LYS A 513 -43.49 20.27 28.49
C LYS A 513 -43.56 18.88 29.10
N TRP A 514 -43.02 18.75 30.30
CA TRP A 514 -42.99 17.48 31.04
C TRP A 514 -44.42 17.07 31.39
N GLY A 515 -44.87 15.90 30.90
CA GLY A 515 -46.23 15.39 31.06
C GLY A 515 -47.01 15.17 29.76
N ASP A 516 -46.52 15.65 28.62
CA ASP A 516 -47.12 15.36 27.31
C ASP A 516 -46.78 13.92 26.89
N SER A 517 -47.81 13.11 26.61
CA SER A 517 -47.70 11.69 26.25
C SER A 517 -46.95 11.52 24.92
N MET A 518 -45.71 11.04 24.97
CA MET A 518 -44.92 10.67 23.79
C MET A 518 -45.22 9.22 23.38
N SER A 519 -46.27 9.00 22.59
CA SER A 519 -46.56 7.71 21.95
C SER A 519 -46.59 7.88 20.42
N GLY A 520 -45.44 7.68 19.77
CA GLY A 520 -45.23 7.78 18.32
C GLY A 520 -43.86 8.37 17.94
N PRO A 521 -43.35 8.18 16.70
CA PRO A 521 -42.06 8.71 16.27
C PRO A 521 -42.01 10.23 16.47
N SER A 522 -40.97 10.67 17.14
CA SER A 522 -40.81 11.96 17.82
C SER A 522 -41.04 13.16 16.89
N GLU A 523 -42.09 13.95 17.13
CA GLU A 523 -42.33 15.20 16.41
C GLU A 523 -41.52 16.33 17.07
N ILE A 524 -40.40 16.74 16.45
CA ILE A 524 -39.64 17.92 16.88
C ILE A 524 -40.33 19.17 16.35
N ARG A 525 -40.76 20.08 17.24
CA ARG A 525 -41.39 21.36 16.86
C ARG A 525 -40.40 22.51 16.99
N TRP A 526 -40.30 23.31 15.94
CA TRP A 526 -39.47 24.52 15.89
C TRP A 526 -40.28 25.69 15.34
N ARG A 527 -39.82 26.91 15.61
CA ARG A 527 -40.42 28.15 15.08
C ARG A 527 -39.32 29.07 14.58
N TYR A 528 -39.53 29.65 13.40
CA TYR A 528 -38.67 30.68 12.82
C TYR A 528 -39.43 32.01 12.76
N SER A 529 -38.81 33.10 13.22
CA SER A 529 -39.36 34.45 13.13
C SER A 529 -38.50 35.31 12.20
N GLY A 530 -38.74 35.20 10.89
CA GLY A 530 -38.09 36.02 9.87
C GLY A 530 -38.87 36.00 8.55
N GLN A 531 -38.61 36.97 7.68
CA GLN A 531 -39.18 37.00 6.33
C GLN A 531 -38.43 35.97 5.47
N LEU A 532 -39.12 34.93 4.98
CA LEU A 532 -38.56 33.97 4.03
C LEU A 532 -38.81 34.47 2.61
N ASP A 533 -37.78 34.45 1.77
CA ASP A 533 -37.93 34.66 0.34
C ASP A 533 -38.52 33.38 -0.28
N PRO A 534 -39.69 33.43 -0.93
CA PRO A 534 -40.34 32.24 -1.49
C PRO A 534 -39.55 31.54 -2.61
N ASN A 535 -38.49 32.16 -3.14
CA ASN A 535 -37.65 31.58 -4.18
C ASN A 535 -36.37 30.92 -3.66
N GLN A 536 -36.09 31.00 -2.36
CA GLN A 536 -34.96 30.32 -1.73
C GLN A 536 -35.47 29.18 -0.85
N GLY A 537 -35.22 27.93 -1.27
CA GLY A 537 -35.34 26.79 -0.38
C GLY A 537 -34.32 26.92 0.75
N PHE A 538 -34.65 26.43 1.94
CA PHE A 538 -33.68 26.26 3.02
C PHE A 538 -33.77 24.83 3.53
N ASP A 539 -32.61 24.26 3.83
CA ASP A 539 -32.51 22.93 4.44
C ASP A 539 -32.24 23.08 5.93
N LEU A 540 -32.97 22.31 6.74
CA LEU A 540 -32.80 22.25 8.19
C LEU A 540 -32.18 20.90 8.55
N MET A 541 -30.90 20.89 8.92
CA MET A 541 -30.20 19.67 9.33
C MET A 541 -30.22 19.55 10.85
N LEU A 542 -30.91 18.53 11.36
CA LEU A 542 -31.01 18.22 12.79
C LEU A 542 -30.14 17.00 13.10
N TRP A 543 -29.18 17.17 14.01
CA TRP A 543 -28.39 16.07 14.55
C TRP A 543 -28.89 15.74 15.96
N TYR A 544 -29.04 14.45 16.27
CA TYR A 544 -29.30 13.99 17.63
C TYR A 544 -28.14 13.12 18.10
N GLU A 545 -27.74 13.32 19.35
CA GLU A 545 -26.70 12.56 20.01
C GLU A 545 -27.38 11.48 20.86
N TRP A 546 -27.11 10.21 20.58
CA TRP A 546 -27.63 9.10 21.37
C TRP A 546 -26.69 8.86 22.55
N ASP A 547 -27.11 9.25 23.76
CA ASP A 547 -26.43 8.87 25.01
C ASP A 547 -26.83 7.43 25.42
N PRO A 548 -25.90 6.45 25.43
CA PRO A 548 -26.22 5.07 25.77
C PRO A 548 -26.45 4.85 27.29
N ILE A 549 -26.18 5.83 28.14
CA ILE A 549 -26.06 5.64 29.60
C ILE A 549 -27.41 5.64 30.33
N HIS A 550 -28.51 6.05 29.69
CA HIS A 550 -29.84 6.08 30.32
C HIS A 550 -30.78 5.01 29.76
N ARG A 551 -30.64 3.75 30.24
CA ARG A 551 -31.70 2.74 30.11
C ARG A 551 -32.64 2.81 31.32
N GLY A 552 -33.72 3.55 31.16
CA GLY A 552 -34.91 3.48 32.01
C GLY A 552 -36.10 4.08 31.26
N ILE A 553 -37.02 3.21 30.81
CA ILE A 553 -38.36 3.60 30.34
C ILE A 553 -39.19 3.97 31.57
#